data_AF-A0A1Y5JRI5-F1
#
_entry.id   AF-A0A1Y5JRI5-F1
#
_cell.length_a   1.000
_cell.length_b   1.000
_cell.length_c   1.000
_cell.angle_alpha   90.00
_cell.angle_beta   90.00
_cell.angle_gamma   90.00
#
_symmetry.space_group_name_H-M   'P 1'
#
loop_
_entity.id
_entity.type
_entity.pdbx_description
1 polymer ?
#
loop_
_entity_poly.entity_id
_entity_poly.type
_entity_poly.pdbx_seq_one_letter_code
_entity_poly.pdbx_strand_id
1 'polypeptide(L)'
;MVRSFGHEMGFAMTMGPKLKREVERQLLLDLNHYHPFPDELRFDWSDSCTEGKCLNYLDGSLDCFSSIYVYNKEDEVVGDGWMDFLYVVEIDQLIVHWKFLVIYIDEAMVIAKSDVGVPEHIKQIYRLGG
;
A
#
# COMPACT_ATOMS: atom_id res chain seq x y z
N MET A 1 7.88 -6.50 25.88
CA MET A 1 7.78 -5.03 25.76
C MET A 1 6.51 -4.73 25.00
N VAL A 2 5.50 -4.13 25.63
CA VAL A 2 4.21 -3.87 24.99
C VAL A 2 4.37 -2.61 24.14
N ARG A 3 4.52 -2.75 22.82
CA ARG A 3 4.53 -1.60 21.91
C ARG A 3 3.11 -1.02 21.89
N SER A 4 2.96 0.26 22.24
CA SER A 4 1.67 0.94 22.23
C SER A 4 1.24 1.20 20.79
N PHE A 5 -0.05 0.98 20.51
CA PHE A 5 -0.76 1.18 19.22
C PHE A 5 -0.52 2.51 18.47
N GLY A 6 0.14 3.51 19.06
CA GLY A 6 0.37 4.83 18.46
C GLY A 6 1.66 4.98 17.63
N HIS A 7 2.59 4.02 17.69
CA HIS A 7 3.91 4.15 17.06
C HIS A 7 4.01 3.64 15.61
N GLU A 8 2.99 2.94 15.11
CA GLU A 8 3.00 2.28 13.78
C GLU A 8 2.47 3.16 12.63
N MET A 9 2.24 4.46 12.88
CA MET A 9 1.41 5.29 12.00
C MET A 9 2.15 6.39 11.24
N GLY A 10 3.41 6.71 11.57
CA GLY A 10 4.22 7.72 10.86
C GLY A 10 3.42 8.94 10.37
N PHE A 11 3.62 9.35 9.12
CA PHE A 11 2.78 10.37 8.46
C PHE A 11 1.42 9.85 7.97
N ALA A 12 1.22 8.53 7.94
CA ALA A 12 -0.04 7.87 7.61
C ALA A 12 -1.18 8.11 8.63
N MET A 13 -0.90 8.80 9.75
CA MET A 13 -1.91 9.21 10.73
C MET A 13 -3.03 10.10 10.18
N THR A 14 -2.85 10.66 8.99
CA THR A 14 -3.86 11.45 8.28
C THR A 14 -4.98 10.59 7.69
N MET A 15 -4.75 9.29 7.53
CA MET A 15 -5.77 8.35 7.11
C MET A 15 -6.69 7.99 8.28
N GLY A 16 -7.98 8.31 8.15
CA GLY A 16 -9.01 7.81 9.05
C GLY A 16 -9.09 6.29 9.01
N PRO A 17 -9.65 5.63 10.05
CA PRO A 17 -9.68 4.17 10.12
C PRO A 17 -10.33 3.46 8.93
N LYS A 18 -11.35 4.06 8.28
CA LYS A 18 -11.99 3.47 7.10
C LYS A 18 -11.09 3.63 5.87
N LEU A 19 -10.50 4.81 5.69
CA LEU A 19 -9.55 5.07 4.60
C LEU A 19 -8.34 4.15 4.68
N LYS A 20 -7.71 4.04 5.86
CA LYS A 20 -6.55 3.17 6.07
C LYS A 20 -6.87 1.70 5.72
N ARG A 21 -8.00 1.19 6.20
CA ARG A 21 -8.43 -0.19 5.89
C ARG A 21 -8.62 -0.41 4.40
N GLU A 22 -9.18 0.56 3.68
CA GLU A 22 -9.38 0.44 2.24
C GLU A 22 -8.06 0.49 1.46
N VAL A 23 -7.14 1.38 1.86
CA VAL A 23 -5.78 1.45 1.31
C VAL A 23 -5.03 0.13 1.51
N GLU A 24 -4.99 -0.39 2.74
CA GLU A 24 -4.32 -1.67 3.04
C GLU A 24 -4.96 -2.84 2.30
N ARG A 25 -6.30 -2.86 2.18
CA ARG A 25 -7.01 -3.89 1.41
C ARG A 25 -6.59 -3.89 -0.05
N GLN A 26 -6.51 -2.71 -0.69
CA GLN A 26 -6.11 -2.60 -2.09
C GLN A 26 -4.62 -2.95 -2.28
N LEU A 27 -3.73 -2.45 -1.42
CA LEU A 27 -2.31 -2.79 -1.47
C LEU A 27 -2.03 -4.27 -1.23
N LEU A 28 -2.81 -4.94 -0.38
CA LEU A 28 -2.70 -6.38 -0.14
C LEU A 28 -3.17 -7.18 -1.37
N LEU A 29 -4.24 -6.76 -2.04
CA LEU A 29 -4.68 -7.40 -3.28
C LEU A 29 -3.65 -7.22 -4.40
N ASP A 30 -3.06 -6.03 -4.49
CA ASP A 30 -2.00 -5.75 -5.45
C ASP A 30 -0.73 -6.56 -5.14
N LEU A 31 -0.30 -6.60 -3.87
CA LEU A 31 0.84 -7.41 -3.41
C LEU A 31 0.67 -8.90 -3.78
N ASN A 32 -0.51 -9.46 -3.53
CA ASN A 32 -0.83 -10.86 -3.84
C ASN A 32 -0.85 -11.16 -5.35
N HIS A 33 -0.95 -10.14 -6.21
CA HIS A 33 -0.78 -10.32 -7.65
C HIS A 33 0.67 -10.67 -8.01
N TYR A 34 1.65 -10.12 -7.28
CA TYR A 34 3.07 -10.36 -7.51
C TYR A 34 3.56 -11.67 -6.91
N HIS A 35 3.13 -11.96 -5.68
CA HIS A 35 3.43 -13.22 -5.01
C HIS A 35 2.35 -13.50 -3.97
N PRO A 36 1.73 -14.69 -3.97
CA PRO A 36 0.70 -15.02 -3.00
C PRO A 36 1.32 -15.29 -1.63
N PHE A 37 0.93 -14.51 -0.63
CA PHE A 37 1.34 -14.74 0.76
C PHE A 37 0.23 -15.51 1.49
N PRO A 38 0.51 -16.70 2.03
CA PRO A 38 -0.51 -17.55 2.66
C PRO A 38 -0.91 -17.10 4.07
N ASP A 39 -0.08 -16.29 4.72
CA ASP A 39 -0.27 -15.83 6.09
C ASP A 39 -0.92 -14.45 6.16
N GLU A 40 -1.48 -14.12 7.33
CA GLU A 40 -1.95 -12.77 7.64
C GLU A 40 -0.76 -11.79 7.61
N LEU A 41 -0.95 -10.68 6.89
CA LEU A 41 0.06 -9.64 6.74
C LEU A 41 -0.32 -8.38 7.52
N ARG A 42 0.68 -7.72 8.08
CA ARG A 42 0.55 -6.46 8.81
C ARG A 42 1.34 -5.37 8.11
N PHE A 43 0.71 -4.22 7.87
CA PHE A 43 1.40 -3.02 7.39
C PHE A 43 2.01 -2.24 8.56
N ASP A 44 3.22 -1.75 8.36
CA ASP A 44 3.86 -0.78 9.24
C ASP A 44 4.12 0.50 8.45
N TRP A 45 3.59 1.60 9.00
CA TRP A 45 3.69 2.92 8.40
C TRP A 45 4.58 3.84 9.25
N SER A 46 5.23 3.34 10.30
CA SER A 46 5.99 4.15 11.27
C SER A 46 7.04 5.03 10.60
N ASP A 47 7.71 4.49 9.58
CA ASP A 47 8.79 5.14 8.84
C ASP A 47 8.34 5.66 7.46
N SER A 48 7.04 5.68 7.21
CA SER A 48 6.51 6.16 5.94
C SER A 48 6.76 7.66 5.75
N CYS A 49 7.12 8.06 4.54
CA CYS A 49 7.29 9.47 4.17
C CYS A 49 6.19 9.90 3.18
N THR A 50 5.76 11.16 3.27
CA THR A 50 4.83 11.75 2.30
C THR A 50 5.58 12.19 1.06
N GLU A 51 5.15 11.72 -0.11
CA GLU A 51 5.68 12.09 -1.42
C GLU A 51 4.80 13.16 -2.12
N GLY A 52 3.71 13.58 -1.48
CA GLY A 52 2.71 14.53 -1.99
C GLY A 52 1.51 13.85 -2.64
N LYS A 53 0.62 14.65 -3.28
CA LYS A 53 -0.67 14.24 -3.86
C LYS A 53 -1.72 14.01 -2.75
N CYS A 54 -2.34 15.09 -2.27
CA CYS A 54 -3.33 15.03 -1.20
C CYS A 54 -4.76 14.80 -1.74
N LEU A 55 -5.49 13.83 -1.18
CA LEU A 55 -6.90 13.56 -1.46
C LEU A 55 -7.68 13.35 -0.16
N ASN A 56 -8.80 14.06 0.03
CA ASN A 56 -9.75 13.75 1.08
C ASN A 56 -10.69 12.63 0.60
N TYR A 57 -10.75 11.52 1.33
CA TYR A 57 -11.62 10.38 0.97
C TYR A 57 -12.07 9.64 2.24
N LEU A 58 -13.32 9.16 2.25
CA LEU A 58 -13.96 8.53 3.41
C LEU A 58 -13.86 9.40 4.68
N ASP A 59 -13.06 8.97 5.66
CA ASP A 59 -12.93 9.57 6.99
C ASP A 59 -11.55 10.17 7.26
N GLY A 60 -10.76 10.47 6.22
CA GLY A 60 -9.48 11.16 6.35
C GLY A 60 -8.91 11.67 5.03
N SER A 61 -7.59 11.85 5.00
CA SER A 61 -6.85 12.25 3.81
C SER A 61 -5.74 11.26 3.48
N LEU A 62 -5.49 11.08 2.18
CA LEU A 62 -4.45 10.23 1.62
C LEU A 62 -3.39 11.08 0.94
N ASP A 63 -2.13 10.77 1.18
CA ASP A 63 -0.98 11.21 0.38
C ASP A 63 -0.32 9.98 -0.28
N CYS A 64 0.58 10.19 -1.24
CA CYS A 64 1.49 9.14 -1.66
C CYS A 64 2.49 8.85 -0.53
N PHE A 65 2.61 7.58 -0.16
CA PHE A 65 3.51 7.15 0.90
C PHE A 65 4.64 6.25 0.35
N SER A 66 5.84 6.51 0.82
CA SER A 66 7.04 5.70 0.62
C SER A 66 7.43 4.96 1.90
N SER A 67 8.37 4.01 1.80
CA SER A 67 8.91 3.25 2.95
C SER A 67 7.83 2.54 3.78
N ILE A 68 6.91 1.88 3.07
CA ILE A 68 5.83 1.10 3.68
C ILE A 68 6.30 -0.34 3.81
N TYR A 69 6.39 -0.82 5.05
CA TYR A 69 6.82 -2.19 5.32
C TYR A 69 5.60 -3.10 5.50
N VAL A 70 5.72 -4.33 5.02
CA VAL A 70 4.73 -5.39 5.20
C VAL A 70 5.40 -6.54 5.91
N TYR A 71 4.78 -6.98 7.01
CA TYR A 71 5.29 -8.05 7.87
C TYR A 71 4.39 -9.27 7.82
N ASN A 72 4.99 -10.46 7.93
CA ASN A 72 4.27 -11.70 8.19
C ASN A 72 3.96 -11.87 9.69
N LYS A 73 3.31 -12.98 10.05
CA LYS A 73 2.98 -13.35 11.44
C LYS A 73 4.21 -13.60 12.34
N GLU A 74 5.38 -13.79 11.75
CA GLU A 74 6.65 -14.05 12.44
C GLU A 74 7.45 -12.75 12.65
N ASP A 75 6.84 -11.59 12.34
CA ASP A 75 7.45 -10.25 12.35
C ASP A 75 8.64 -10.12 11.39
N GLU A 76 8.66 -10.88 10.30
CA GLU A 76 9.62 -10.76 9.21
C GLU A 76 9.07 -9.86 8.10
N VAL A 77 9.93 -9.01 7.53
CA VAL A 77 9.57 -8.15 6.40
C VAL A 77 9.41 -9.01 5.14
N VAL A 78 8.22 -8.99 4.56
CA VAL A 78 7.90 -9.67 3.29
C VAL A 78 7.75 -8.70 2.13
N GLY A 79 7.59 -7.40 2.42
CA GLY A 79 7.50 -6.36 1.41
C GLY A 79 7.96 -4.99 1.90
N ASP A 80 8.54 -4.22 0.99
CA ASP A 80 8.87 -2.81 1.15
C ASP A 80 8.49 -2.08 -0.14
N GLY A 81 7.77 -0.98 -0.04
CA GLY A 81 7.34 -0.28 -1.23
C GLY A 81 6.88 1.15 -1.04
N TRP A 82 6.60 1.74 -2.19
CA TRP A 82 5.97 3.05 -2.34
C TRP A 82 4.62 2.85 -2.99
N MET A 83 3.58 3.51 -2.48
CA MET A 83 2.27 3.51 -3.13
C MET A 83 2.04 4.76 -3.99
N ASP A 84 1.14 4.63 -4.96
CA ASP A 84 0.51 5.75 -5.67
C ASP A 84 -0.98 5.47 -5.76
N PHE A 85 -1.75 6.50 -6.12
CA PHE A 85 -3.18 6.37 -6.28
C PHE A 85 -3.73 7.23 -7.43
N LEU A 86 -4.92 6.80 -7.86
CA LEU A 86 -5.79 7.49 -8.79
C LEU A 86 -7.15 7.68 -8.13
N TYR A 87 -7.82 8.77 -8.49
CA TYR A 87 -9.19 9.03 -8.08
C TYR A 87 -10.04 9.30 -9.31
N VAL A 88 -11.05 8.45 -9.53
CA VAL A 88 -11.99 8.54 -10.65
C VAL A 88 -13.22 9.29 -10.17
N VAL A 89 -13.28 10.58 -10.50
CA VAL A 89 -14.26 11.54 -9.97
C VAL A 89 -15.69 11.14 -10.36
N GLU A 90 -15.88 10.62 -11.57
CA GLU A 90 -17.20 10.31 -12.15
C GLU A 90 -17.97 9.24 -11.35
N ILE A 91 -17.23 8.37 -10.65
CA ILE A 91 -17.78 7.25 -9.88
C ILE A 91 -17.33 7.26 -8.42
N ASP A 92 -16.71 8.36 -7.96
CA ASP A 92 -16.20 8.54 -6.59
C ASP A 92 -15.33 7.36 -6.12
N GLN A 93 -14.40 6.92 -6.99
CA GLN A 93 -13.61 5.71 -6.76
C GLN A 93 -12.14 6.00 -6.55
N LEU A 94 -11.63 5.61 -5.38
CA LEU A 94 -10.19 5.58 -5.07
C LEU A 94 -9.58 4.26 -5.52
N ILE A 95 -8.47 4.34 -6.26
CA ILE A 95 -7.66 3.21 -6.71
C ILE A 95 -6.25 3.40 -6.17
N VAL A 96 -5.80 2.49 -5.31
CA VAL A 96 -4.46 2.49 -4.71
C VAL A 96 -3.68 1.29 -5.22
N HIS A 97 -2.41 1.51 -5.53
CA HIS A 97 -1.52 0.45 -6.00
C HIS A 97 -0.08 0.72 -5.56
N TRP A 98 0.76 -0.31 -5.57
CA TRP A 98 2.19 -0.15 -5.45
C TRP A 98 2.71 0.59 -6.68
N LYS A 99 3.55 1.60 -6.46
CA LYS A 99 4.35 2.29 -7.48
C LYS A 99 5.70 1.62 -7.64
N PHE A 100 6.34 1.30 -6.52
CA PHE A 100 7.56 0.50 -6.46
C PHE A 100 7.37 -0.54 -5.37
N LEU A 101 7.82 -1.77 -5.63
CA LEU A 101 7.66 -2.87 -4.70
C LEU A 101 8.86 -3.82 -4.77
N VAL A 102 9.43 -4.07 -3.60
CA VAL A 102 10.37 -5.15 -3.34
C VAL A 102 9.66 -6.16 -2.45
N ILE A 103 9.79 -7.44 -2.76
CA ILE A 103 9.31 -8.54 -1.93
C ILE A 103 10.47 -9.43 -1.51
N TYR A 104 10.32 -10.10 -0.38
CA TYR A 104 11.31 -11.02 0.16
C TYR A 104 10.73 -12.44 0.15
N ILE A 105 11.37 -13.36 -0.56
CA ILE A 105 10.95 -14.77 -0.70
C ILE A 105 12.14 -15.64 -0.35
N ASP A 106 12.02 -16.50 0.68
CA ASP A 106 13.12 -17.36 1.14
C ASP A 106 14.43 -16.58 1.33
N GLU A 107 14.35 -15.41 2.00
CA GLU A 107 15.44 -14.44 2.22
C GLU A 107 15.97 -13.73 0.95
N ALA A 108 15.52 -14.13 -0.24
CA ALA A 108 15.90 -13.48 -1.49
C ALA A 108 15.06 -12.23 -1.75
N MET A 109 15.74 -11.12 -2.05
CA MET A 109 15.13 -9.87 -2.48
C MET A 109 14.71 -9.95 -3.96
N VAL A 110 13.44 -9.68 -4.24
CA VAL A 110 12.89 -9.64 -5.60
C VAL A 110 12.26 -8.26 -5.86
N ILE A 111 12.69 -7.59 -6.92
CA ILE A 111 12.05 -6.36 -7.39
C ILE A 111 10.77 -6.76 -8.13
N ALA A 112 9.63 -6.70 -7.45
CA ALA A 112 8.33 -7.09 -7.99
C ALA A 112 7.74 -6.01 -8.92
N LYS A 113 8.01 -4.73 -8.63
CA LYS A 113 7.59 -3.60 -9.47
C LYS A 113 8.62 -2.48 -9.44
N SER A 114 9.07 -2.05 -10.61
CA SER A 114 9.97 -0.90 -10.80
C SER A 114 9.46 0.16 -11.78
N ASP A 115 8.40 -0.12 -12.55
CA ASP A 115 7.88 0.82 -13.54
C ASP A 115 6.98 1.89 -12.89
N VAL A 116 7.17 3.16 -13.27
CA VAL A 116 6.43 4.31 -12.73
C VAL A 116 4.95 4.38 -13.14
N GLY A 117 4.49 3.54 -14.07
CA GLY A 117 3.11 3.51 -14.54
C GLY A 117 2.17 2.69 -13.65
N VAL A 118 0.87 2.93 -13.82
CA VAL A 118 -0.19 2.08 -13.24
C VAL A 118 0.01 0.65 -13.75
N PRO A 119 0.07 -0.36 -12.87
CA PRO A 119 0.23 -1.74 -13.29
C PRO A 119 -0.88 -2.20 -14.24
N GLU A 120 -0.55 -3.07 -15.19
CA GLU A 120 -1.50 -3.50 -16.22
C GLU A 120 -2.69 -4.26 -15.63
N HIS A 121 -2.48 -5.09 -14.61
CA HIS A 121 -3.57 -5.77 -13.92
C HIS A 121 -4.50 -4.81 -13.18
N ILE A 122 -3.98 -3.70 -12.64
CA ILE A 122 -4.81 -2.63 -12.03
C ILE A 122 -5.65 -1.96 -13.12
N LYS A 123 -5.05 -1.63 -14.28
CA LYS A 123 -5.81 -1.07 -15.41
C LYS A 123 -6.93 -2.00 -15.87
N GLN A 124 -6.68 -3.31 -15.94
CA GLN A 124 -7.69 -4.29 -16.34
C GLN A 124 -8.84 -4.37 -15.34
N ILE A 125 -8.55 -4.39 -14.04
CA ILE A 125 -9.58 -4.42 -12.97
C ILE A 125 -10.51 -3.21 -13.08
N TYR A 126 -9.94 -2.02 -13.30
CA TYR A 126 -10.69 -0.76 -13.31
C TYR A 126 -11.03 -0.23 -14.71
N ARG A 127 -10.70 -0.99 -15.76
CA ARG A 127 -10.90 -0.61 -17.17
C ARG A 127 -10.31 0.77 -17.51
N LEU A 128 -9.13 1.05 -16.96
CA LEU A 128 -8.41 2.30 -17.21
C LEU A 128 -7.73 2.22 -18.59
N GLY A 129 -8.16 3.06 -19.54
CA GLY A 129 -7.52 3.18 -20.86
C GLY A 129 -8.23 2.45 -22.01
N GLY A 130 -9.46 2.86 -22.31
CA GLY A 130 -10.08 2.70 -23.64
C GLY A 130 -9.87 3.91 -24.52
#